data_AF-A0A920Q3J3-F1
#
_entry.id   AF-A0A920Q3J3-F1
#
_cell.length_a   1.000
_cell.length_b   1.000
_cell.length_c   1.000
_cell.angle_alpha   90.00
_cell.angle_beta   90.00
_cell.angle_gamma   90.00
#
_symmetry.space_group_name_H-M   'P 1'
#
loop_
_entity.id
_entity.type
_entity.pdbx_description
1 polymer ?
#
loop_
_entity_poly.entity_id
_entity_poly.type
_entity_poly.pdbx_seq_one_letter_code
_entity_poly.pdbx_strand_id
1 'polypeptide(L)'
;MLQLAEVENIVAVKDAAGDVVETARLAAEAPEGFQIYSGEDALTLALLAVGAVGVVSVASHWVTPETVAMMEAFFSGEVARATEINQRLVESWDFESGDLKPNPIPTKAMLKVLGLPGGDCRPPMGPEPEGLQDLARSVLAGLGR
;
A
#
# COMPACT_ATOMS: atom_id res chain seq x y z
N MET A 1 13.68 3.12 -16.83
CA MET A 1 12.51 2.21 -16.85
C MET A 1 12.11 1.92 -18.30
N LEU A 2 11.71 2.92 -19.10
CA LEU A 2 11.09 2.73 -20.42
C LEU A 2 11.83 1.80 -21.40
N GLN A 3 13.16 1.84 -21.46
CA GLN A 3 13.94 0.90 -22.28
C GLN A 3 13.72 -0.58 -21.89
N LEU A 4 13.47 -0.86 -20.61
CA LEU A 4 13.15 -2.20 -20.14
C LEU A 4 11.72 -2.62 -20.52
N ALA A 5 10.79 -1.67 -20.65
CA ALA A 5 9.41 -1.95 -21.06
C ALA A 5 9.29 -2.42 -22.52
N GLU A 6 10.35 -2.28 -23.32
CA GLU A 6 10.43 -2.85 -24.67
C GLU A 6 10.76 -4.36 -24.68
N VAL A 7 11.18 -4.92 -23.54
CA VAL A 7 11.48 -6.35 -23.40
C VAL A 7 10.17 -7.12 -23.12
N GLU A 8 9.87 -8.11 -23.96
CA GLU A 8 8.58 -8.83 -23.99
C GLU A 8 8.09 -9.35 -22.62
N ASN A 9 9.00 -9.81 -21.76
CA ASN A 9 8.63 -10.37 -20.46
C ASN A 9 8.66 -9.36 -19.29
N ILE A 10 8.93 -8.08 -19.56
CA ILE A 10 8.87 -7.00 -18.57
C ILE A 10 7.57 -6.21 -18.80
N VAL A 11 6.50 -6.66 -18.14
CA VAL A 11 5.13 -6.21 -18.42
C VAL A 11 4.59 -5.17 -17.44
N ALA A 12 5.29 -4.94 -16.33
CA ALA A 12 4.82 -4.05 -15.28
C ALA A 12 5.95 -3.50 -14.40
N VAL A 13 5.64 -2.45 -13.65
CA VAL A 13 6.47 -1.91 -12.57
C VAL A 13 5.64 -1.72 -11.31
N LYS A 14 6.25 -2.01 -10.15
CA LYS A 14 5.79 -1.54 -8.85
C LYS A 14 6.53 -0.22 -8.57
N ASP A 15 5.81 0.89 -8.64
CA ASP A 15 6.36 2.22 -8.39
C ASP A 15 6.23 2.60 -6.91
N ALA A 16 7.34 2.54 -6.19
CA ALA A 16 7.47 2.93 -4.78
C ALA A 16 8.45 4.10 -4.62
N ALA A 17 8.47 5.02 -5.60
CA ALA A 17 9.37 6.17 -5.61
C ALA A 17 8.84 7.39 -4.83
N GLY A 18 7.56 7.40 -4.46
CA GLY A 18 6.95 8.49 -3.72
C GLY A 18 6.63 9.75 -4.54
N ASP A 19 6.77 9.71 -5.88
CA ASP A 19 6.61 10.86 -6.76
C ASP A 19 5.50 10.64 -7.80
N VAL A 20 4.32 11.21 -7.52
CA VAL A 20 3.15 11.15 -8.41
C VAL A 20 3.41 11.77 -9.78
N VAL A 21 4.25 12.82 -9.86
CA VAL A 21 4.57 13.50 -11.13
C VAL A 21 5.50 12.62 -11.96
N GLU A 22 6.45 11.94 -11.34
CA GLU A 22 7.28 10.95 -12.04
C GLU A 22 6.41 9.80 -12.58
N THR A 23 5.53 9.24 -11.75
CA THR A 23 4.62 8.17 -12.19
C THR A 23 3.73 8.63 -13.35
N ALA A 24 3.22 9.86 -13.31
CA ALA A 24 2.41 10.40 -14.41
C ALA A 24 3.19 10.50 -15.73
N ARG A 25 4.46 10.90 -15.68
CA ARG A 25 5.34 10.89 -16.87
C ARG A 25 5.59 9.48 -17.37
N LEU A 26 5.84 8.55 -16.45
CA LEU A 26 6.03 7.15 -16.76
C LEU A 26 4.80 6.57 -17.48
N ALA A 27 3.60 6.83 -16.97
CA ALA A 27 2.35 6.40 -17.57
C ALA A 27 2.13 7.00 -18.97
N ALA A 28 2.53 8.26 -19.19
CA ALA A 28 2.40 8.92 -20.48
C ALA A 28 3.36 8.38 -21.56
N GLU A 29 4.54 7.89 -21.14
CA GLU A 29 5.59 7.41 -22.05
C GLU A 29 5.64 5.87 -22.16
N ALA A 30 4.97 5.15 -21.25
CA ALA A 30 4.96 3.69 -21.24
C ALA A 30 4.28 3.11 -22.50
N PRO A 31 4.81 1.99 -23.05
CA PRO A 31 4.18 1.33 -24.17
C PRO A 31 2.81 0.77 -23.79
N GLU A 32 1.93 0.62 -24.79
CA GLU A 32 0.60 0.05 -24.58
C GLU A 32 0.67 -1.31 -23.87
N GLY A 33 -0.17 -1.49 -22.86
CA GLY A 33 -0.22 -2.72 -22.07
C GLY A 33 0.79 -2.81 -20.92
N PHE A 34 1.76 -1.89 -20.83
CA PHE A 34 2.67 -1.85 -19.67
C PHE A 34 1.96 -1.30 -18.43
N GLN A 35 1.96 -2.08 -17.35
CA GLN A 35 1.17 -1.77 -16.16
C GLN A 35 2.01 -1.10 -15.06
N ILE A 36 1.45 -0.09 -14.42
CA ILE A 36 2.06 0.57 -13.26
C ILE A 36 1.23 0.24 -12.02
N TYR A 37 1.85 -0.30 -10.99
CA TYR A 37 1.22 -0.56 -9.70
C TYR A 37 1.79 0.40 -8.66
N SER A 38 0.94 1.00 -7.84
CA SER A 38 1.38 1.69 -6.64
C SER A 38 2.18 0.72 -5.76
N GLY A 39 3.35 1.15 -5.31
CA GLY A 39 4.15 0.48 -4.31
C GLY A 39 4.05 1.09 -2.92
N GLU A 40 3.30 2.18 -2.78
CA GLU A 40 3.05 2.92 -1.56
C GLU A 40 1.56 3.03 -1.34
N ASP A 41 1.10 2.36 -0.30
CA ASP A 41 -0.29 2.21 0.05
C ASP A 41 -1.01 3.57 0.18
N ALA A 42 -0.39 4.53 0.89
CA ALA A 42 -0.88 5.90 1.07
C ALA A 42 -1.05 6.70 -0.24
N LEU A 43 -0.28 6.36 -1.28
CA LEU A 43 -0.32 7.04 -2.57
C LEU A 43 -1.23 6.36 -3.58
N THR A 44 -1.81 5.19 -3.25
CA THR A 44 -2.58 4.38 -4.19
C THR A 44 -3.65 5.17 -4.91
N LEU A 45 -4.51 5.92 -4.19
CA LEU A 45 -5.57 6.70 -4.83
C LEU A 45 -5.02 7.79 -5.77
N ALA A 46 -3.93 8.44 -5.41
CA ALA A 46 -3.28 9.46 -6.23
C ALA A 46 -2.63 8.85 -7.49
N LEU A 47 -1.98 7.70 -7.34
CA LEU A 47 -1.32 7.00 -8.45
C LEU A 47 -2.33 6.41 -9.43
N LEU A 48 -3.47 5.90 -8.93
CA LEU A 48 -4.59 5.49 -9.79
C LEU A 48 -5.07 6.64 -10.68
N ALA A 49 -5.12 7.86 -10.16
CA ALA A 49 -5.54 9.05 -10.91
C ALA A 49 -4.59 9.44 -12.05
N VAL A 50 -3.34 8.97 -12.03
CA VAL A 50 -2.32 9.28 -13.06
C VAL A 50 -1.89 8.06 -13.89
N GLY A 51 -2.62 6.95 -13.81
CA GLY A 51 -2.44 5.80 -14.70
C GLY A 51 -1.94 4.51 -14.05
N ALA A 52 -1.79 4.47 -12.72
CA ALA A 52 -1.61 3.18 -12.05
C ALA A 52 -2.88 2.33 -12.17
N VAL A 53 -2.71 1.01 -12.24
CA VAL A 53 -3.80 0.03 -12.43
C VAL A 53 -4.14 -0.73 -11.15
N GLY A 54 -3.35 -0.55 -10.09
CA GLY A 54 -3.55 -1.22 -8.81
C GLY A 54 -2.46 -0.91 -7.79
N VAL A 55 -2.35 -1.75 -6.76
CA VAL A 55 -1.39 -1.61 -5.67
C VAL A 55 -0.74 -2.94 -5.34
N VAL A 56 0.56 -2.91 -5.01
CA VAL A 56 1.28 -3.99 -4.35
C VAL A 56 1.49 -3.58 -2.90
N SER A 57 0.56 -4.02 -2.05
CA SER A 57 0.27 -3.43 -0.74
C SER A 57 0.92 -4.15 0.45
N VAL A 58 1.32 -3.39 1.47
CA VAL A 58 1.61 -3.86 2.82
C VAL A 58 0.33 -3.93 3.65
N ALA A 59 -0.43 -2.85 3.74
CA ALA A 59 -1.56 -2.76 4.68
C ALA A 59 -2.73 -3.69 4.34
N SER A 60 -2.82 -4.17 3.08
CA SER A 60 -3.79 -5.17 2.67
C SER A 60 -3.80 -6.43 3.56
N HIS A 61 -2.70 -6.74 4.26
CA HIS A 61 -2.67 -7.80 5.29
C HIS A 61 -3.75 -7.64 6.38
N TRP A 62 -4.25 -6.42 6.62
CA TRP A 62 -5.35 -6.15 7.55
C TRP A 62 -6.46 -5.26 6.98
N VAL A 63 -6.28 -4.53 5.87
CA VAL A 63 -7.33 -3.66 5.27
C VAL A 63 -7.76 -4.05 3.85
N THR A 64 -7.58 -5.31 3.43
CA THR A 64 -8.00 -5.75 2.08
C THR A 64 -9.42 -5.31 1.68
N PRO A 65 -10.48 -5.53 2.49
CA PRO A 65 -11.83 -5.15 2.10
C PRO A 65 -11.99 -3.66 1.80
N GLU A 66 -11.38 -2.80 2.61
CA GLU A 66 -11.40 -1.35 2.43
C GLU A 66 -10.56 -0.92 1.22
N THR A 67 -9.38 -1.50 1.01
CA THR A 67 -8.56 -1.25 -0.19
C THR A 67 -9.31 -1.60 -1.47
N VAL A 68 -9.98 -2.76 -1.50
CA VAL A 68 -10.82 -3.17 -2.65
C VAL A 68 -11.96 -2.19 -2.86
N ALA A 69 -12.70 -1.83 -1.80
CA ALA A 69 -13.80 -0.87 -1.91
C ALA A 69 -13.36 0.51 -2.41
N MET A 70 -12.17 0.97 -1.99
CA MET A 70 -11.58 2.22 -2.49
C MET A 70 -11.29 2.14 -3.99
N MET A 71 -10.67 1.05 -4.45
CA MET A 71 -10.34 0.86 -5.86
C MET A 71 -11.59 0.69 -6.73
N GLU A 72 -12.59 -0.08 -6.28
CA GLU A 72 -13.87 -0.22 -6.97
C GLU A 72 -14.61 1.12 -7.09
N ALA A 73 -14.64 1.92 -6.01
CA ALA A 73 -15.21 3.26 -6.04
C ALA A 73 -14.46 4.16 -7.05
N PHE A 74 -13.13 4.08 -7.10
CA PHE A 74 -12.35 4.84 -8.08
C PHE A 74 -12.67 4.43 -9.52
N PHE A 75 -12.62 3.13 -9.84
CA PHE A 75 -12.85 2.62 -11.20
C PHE A 75 -14.30 2.77 -11.67
N SER A 76 -15.26 2.87 -10.76
CA SER A 76 -16.66 3.18 -11.09
C SER A 76 -16.95 4.68 -11.23
N GLY A 77 -15.97 5.55 -11.00
CA GLY A 77 -16.10 7.01 -11.08
C GLY A 77 -16.65 7.65 -9.80
N GLU A 78 -16.85 6.89 -8.72
CA GLU A 78 -17.25 7.38 -7.39
C GLU A 78 -16.05 7.98 -6.62
N VAL A 79 -15.35 8.97 -7.21
CA VAL A 79 -14.09 9.53 -6.68
C VAL A 79 -14.25 10.07 -5.25
N ALA A 80 -15.39 10.70 -4.92
CA ALA A 80 -15.64 11.20 -3.57
C ALA A 80 -15.66 10.08 -2.52
N ARG A 81 -16.26 8.93 -2.87
CA ARG A 81 -16.30 7.74 -2.01
C ARG A 81 -14.92 7.10 -1.89
N ALA A 82 -14.17 7.01 -2.99
CA ALA A 82 -12.80 6.52 -2.95
C ALA A 82 -11.93 7.38 -2.00
N THR A 83 -12.08 8.71 -2.07
CA THR A 83 -11.40 9.65 -1.16
C THR A 83 -11.80 9.44 0.29
N GLU A 84 -13.10 9.27 0.59
CA GLU A 84 -13.57 9.00 1.96
C GLU A 84 -12.94 7.72 2.52
N ILE A 85 -12.92 6.64 1.73
CA ILE A 85 -12.32 5.37 2.16
C ILE A 85 -10.81 5.55 2.38
N ASN A 86 -10.11 6.23 1.47
CA ASN A 86 -8.68 6.53 1.63
C ASN A 86 -8.39 7.29 2.93
N GLN A 87 -9.20 8.31 3.26
CA GLN A 87 -9.06 9.08 4.51
C GLN A 87 -9.25 8.22 5.76
N ARG A 88 -10.17 7.26 5.72
CA ARG A 88 -10.38 6.30 6.81
C ARG A 88 -9.20 5.34 7.01
N LEU A 89 -8.36 5.16 6.00
CA LEU A 89 -7.22 4.24 6.03
C LEU A 89 -5.89 4.91 6.44
N VAL A 90 -5.86 6.23 6.66
CA VAL A 90 -4.63 6.98 7.00
C VAL A 90 -3.86 6.36 8.17
N GLU A 91 -4.54 6.02 9.26
CA GLU A 91 -3.89 5.38 10.41
C GLU A 91 -3.32 3.99 10.10
N SER A 92 -3.86 3.27 9.10
CA SER A 92 -3.28 2.02 8.62
C SER A 92 -2.03 2.27 7.79
N TRP A 93 -2.04 3.28 6.92
CA TRP A 93 -0.87 3.66 6.13
C TRP A 93 0.28 4.09 7.06
N ASP A 94 0.01 4.95 8.05
CA ASP A 94 1.00 5.44 9.02
C ASP A 94 1.52 4.32 9.94
N PHE A 95 0.77 3.22 10.08
CA PHE A 95 1.18 2.07 10.86
C PHE A 95 2.20 1.18 10.13
N GLU A 96 2.16 1.11 8.80
CA GLU A 96 2.83 0.08 8.01
C GLU A 96 4.37 0.10 8.06
N SER A 97 4.94 1.27 8.36
CA SER A 97 6.38 1.51 8.49
C SER A 97 6.66 2.80 9.28
N GLY A 98 7.90 2.99 9.73
CA GLY A 98 8.38 4.23 10.34
C GLY A 98 9.80 4.06 10.87
N ASP A 99 10.47 5.17 11.21
CA ASP A 99 11.90 5.16 11.59
C ASP A 99 12.23 4.21 12.75
N LEU A 100 11.36 4.15 13.76
CA LEU A 100 11.52 3.30 14.94
C LEU A 100 10.89 1.91 14.79
N LYS A 101 10.13 1.69 13.71
CA LYS A 101 9.36 0.47 13.45
C LYS A 101 9.37 0.15 11.94
N PRO A 102 10.53 -0.11 11.35
CA PRO A 102 10.63 -0.30 9.90
C PRO A 102 9.83 -1.51 9.45
N ASN A 103 9.23 -1.42 8.26
CA ASN A 103 8.61 -2.57 7.61
C ASN A 103 9.62 -3.76 7.52
N PRO A 104 9.23 -5.00 7.84
CA PRO A 104 7.87 -5.49 8.11
C PRO A 104 7.53 -5.67 9.61
N ILE A 105 8.23 -5.01 10.54
CA ILE A 105 7.98 -5.17 11.99
C ILE A 105 6.51 -4.84 12.35
N PRO A 106 5.91 -3.71 11.91
CA PRO A 106 4.52 -3.41 12.22
C PRO A 106 3.53 -4.44 11.66
N THR A 107 3.73 -4.87 10.42
CA THR A 107 2.87 -5.90 9.80
C THR A 107 2.86 -7.17 10.64
N LYS A 108 4.03 -7.63 11.12
CA LYS A 108 4.10 -8.83 11.96
C LYS A 108 3.42 -8.64 13.32
N ALA A 109 3.53 -7.45 13.93
CA ALA A 109 2.80 -7.12 15.15
C ALA A 109 1.28 -7.13 14.92
N MET A 110 0.81 -6.55 13.81
CA MET A 110 -0.61 -6.60 13.41
C MET A 110 -1.11 -8.04 13.22
N LEU A 111 -0.35 -8.88 12.52
CA LEU A 111 -0.71 -10.28 12.32
C LEU A 111 -0.82 -11.04 13.65
N LYS A 112 0.05 -10.77 14.63
CA LYS A 112 -0.08 -11.34 15.99
C LYS A 112 -1.38 -10.91 16.67
N VAL A 113 -1.75 -9.62 16.58
CA VAL A 113 -3.02 -9.09 17.13
C VAL A 113 -4.23 -9.74 16.48
N LEU A 114 -4.17 -9.97 15.16
CA LEU A 114 -5.21 -10.66 14.40
C LEU A 114 -5.24 -12.19 14.61
N GLY A 115 -4.30 -12.76 15.37
CA GLY A 115 -4.18 -14.20 15.56
C GLY A 115 -3.74 -14.97 14.30
N LEU A 116 -3.09 -14.28 13.35
CA LEU A 116 -2.63 -14.83 12.08
C LEU A 116 -1.13 -15.20 12.14
N PRO A 117 -0.68 -16.16 11.31
CA PRO A 117 0.73 -16.52 11.24
C PRO A 117 1.59 -15.37 10.69
N GLY A 118 2.79 -15.18 11.25
CA GLY A 118 3.76 -14.16 10.80
C GLY A 118 5.10 -14.21 11.52
N GLY A 119 5.10 -14.69 12.78
CA GLY A 119 6.28 -14.88 13.60
C GLY A 119 7.01 -13.56 13.89
N ASP A 120 8.29 -13.65 14.25
CA ASP A 120 9.15 -12.49 14.46
C ASP A 120 9.99 -12.18 13.21
N CYS A 121 10.53 -10.96 13.13
CA CYS A 121 11.52 -10.62 12.12
C CYS A 121 12.86 -11.32 12.39
N ARG A 122 13.68 -11.49 11.34
CA ARG A 122 15.05 -11.98 11.44
C ARG A 122 16.04 -10.81 11.44
N PRO A 123 17.24 -10.96 12.02
CA PRO A 123 18.32 -9.99 11.86
C PRO A 123 18.57 -9.65 10.37
N PRO A 124 18.92 -8.39 10.03
CA PRO A 124 19.28 -7.29 10.92
C PRO A 124 18.09 -6.53 11.52
N MET A 125 16.85 -6.94 11.23
CA MET A 125 15.69 -6.32 11.87
C MET A 125 15.70 -6.58 13.38
N GLY A 126 15.37 -5.54 14.13
CA GLY A 126 15.30 -5.60 15.59
C GLY A 126 14.07 -6.35 16.11
N PRO A 127 13.98 -6.52 17.44
CA PRO A 127 12.76 -7.02 18.06
C PRO A 127 11.59 -6.06 17.81
N GLU A 128 10.37 -6.58 17.98
CA GLU A 128 9.16 -5.76 18.02
C GLU A 128 9.27 -4.73 19.15
N PRO A 129 9.10 -3.42 18.88
CA PRO A 129 9.03 -2.39 19.90
C PRO A 129 7.89 -2.60 20.90
N GLU A 130 8.12 -2.21 22.16
CA GLU A 130 7.08 -2.22 23.19
C GLU A 130 5.88 -1.35 22.78
N GLY A 131 4.66 -1.80 23.10
CA GLY A 131 3.41 -1.09 22.78
C GLY A 131 2.96 -1.16 21.32
N LEU A 132 3.74 -1.76 20.40
CA LEU A 132 3.37 -1.79 18.98
C LEU A 132 2.08 -2.58 18.70
N GLN A 133 1.81 -3.64 19.48
CA GLN A 133 0.54 -4.36 19.40
C GLN A 133 -0.65 -3.55 19.93
N ASP A 134 -0.45 -2.68 20.92
CA ASP A 134 -1.53 -1.81 21.42
C ASP A 134 -1.86 -0.71 20.40
N LEU A 135 -0.84 -0.21 19.70
CA LEU A 135 -1.05 0.65 18.54
C LEU A 135 -1.81 -0.08 17.44
N ALA A 136 -1.44 -1.32 17.12
CA ALA A 136 -2.15 -2.14 16.12
C ALA A 136 -3.64 -2.34 16.48
N ARG A 137 -3.94 -2.61 17.77
CA ARG A 137 -5.33 -2.68 18.27
C ARG A 137 -6.07 -1.35 18.11
N SER A 138 -5.40 -0.23 18.37
CA SER A 138 -5.99 1.11 18.16
C SER A 138 -6.32 1.38 16.70
N VAL A 139 -5.44 0.98 15.77
CA VAL A 139 -5.68 1.07 14.32
C VAL A 139 -6.91 0.25 13.91
N LEU A 140 -7.02 -1.00 14.38
CA LEU A 140 -8.18 -1.86 14.11
C LEU A 140 -9.48 -1.27 14.70
N ALA A 141 -9.42 -0.76 15.93
CA ALA A 141 -10.57 -0.13 16.59
C ALA A 141 -11.08 1.08 15.79
N GLY A 142 -10.19 1.88 15.21
CA GLY A 142 -10.54 2.98 14.31
C GLY A 142 -11.28 2.53 13.04
N LEU A 143 -11.08 1.28 12.62
CA LEU A 143 -11.80 0.65 11.51
C LEU A 143 -13.09 -0.06 11.97
N GLY A 144 -13.44 0.01 13.26
CA GLY A 144 -14.60 -0.64 13.85
C GLY A 144 -14.40 -2.13 14.11
N ARG A 145 -13.15 -2.57 14.33
CA ARG A 145 -12.76 -3.97 14.54
C ARG A 145 -12.05 -4.19 15.87
#